data_AF-A0ABD1K2I1-F1
#
_entry.id   AF-A0ABD1K2I1-F1
#
_cell.length_a   1.000
_cell.length_b   1.000
_cell.length_c   1.000
_cell.angle_alpha   90.00
_cell.angle_beta   90.00
_cell.angle_gamma   90.00
#
_symmetry.space_group_name_H-M   'P 1'
#
loop_
_entity.id
_entity.type
_entity.pdbx_description
1 polymer ?
#
loop_
_entity_poly.entity_id
_entity_poly.type
_entity_poly.pdbx_seq_one_letter_code
_entity_poly.pdbx_strand_id
1 'polypeptide(L)'
;MLNAGSLALSNSKFGRTEVIDNTLNPDFVRKFILDYFFEERQNLRFDLYDLDSKSENLSKHDFLGQAFCTLGEVVGSLGGRLERPLM
;
A
#
# COMPACT_ATOMS: atom_id res chain seq x y z
N MET A 1 -13.63 -7.63 -4.15
CA MET A 1 -13.70 -6.39 -3.35
C MET A 1 -12.28 -5.90 -3.10
N LEU A 2 -11.88 -4.68 -3.47
CA LEU A 2 -10.44 -4.33 -3.47
C LEU A 2 -9.94 -3.90 -2.09
N ASN A 3 -8.72 -4.33 -1.73
CA ASN A 3 -8.00 -3.88 -0.55
C ASN A 3 -6.51 -3.66 -0.87
N ALA A 4 -6.03 -2.42 -0.76
CA ALA A 4 -4.61 -2.09 -0.80
C ALA A 4 -3.99 -2.46 0.55
N GLY A 5 -3.53 -3.71 0.64
CA GLY A 5 -3.63 -4.45 1.88
C GLY A 5 -2.38 -4.67 2.70
N SER A 6 -1.23 -4.16 2.28
CA SER A 6 -0.06 -4.14 3.14
C SER A 6 0.86 -3.01 2.75
N LEU A 7 0.98 -2.00 3.61
CA LEU A 7 2.20 -1.19 3.66
C LEU A 7 3.18 -1.97 4.54
N ALA A 8 4.33 -2.35 4.01
CA ALA A 8 5.40 -2.97 4.79
C ALA A 8 6.62 -2.04 4.86
N LEU A 9 7.15 -1.88 6.07
CA LEU A 9 8.48 -1.33 6.34
C LEU A 9 9.37 -2.51 6.75
N SER A 10 10.48 -2.72 6.05
CA SER A 10 11.51 -3.73 6.41
C SER A 10 10.96 -5.09 6.86
N ASN A 11 10.28 -5.82 5.95
CA ASN A 11 9.71 -7.16 6.16
C ASN A 11 8.67 -7.31 7.29
N SER A 12 8.22 -6.21 7.91
CA SER A 12 7.13 -6.20 8.88
C SER A 12 5.95 -5.35 8.36
N LYS A 13 4.73 -5.82 8.59
CA LYS A 13 3.51 -5.12 8.17
C LYS A 13 3.35 -3.85 9.01
N PHE A 14 3.36 -2.70 8.36
CA PHE A 14 3.08 -1.40 8.98
C PHE A 14 1.57 -1.18 9.17
N GLY A 15 0.78 -1.50 8.15
CA GLY A 15 -0.66 -1.27 8.20
C GLY A 15 -1.40 -1.79 6.97
N ARG A 16 -2.73 -1.67 7.00
CA ARG A 16 -3.67 -2.11 5.95
C ARG A 16 -4.81 -1.11 5.83
N THR A 17 -5.22 -0.76 4.61
CA THR A 17 -6.39 0.10 4.38
C THR A 17 -7.69 -0.63 4.67
N GLU A 18 -8.80 0.11 4.67
CA GLU A 18 -10.14 -0.46 4.58
C GLU A 18 -10.33 -1.27 3.28
N VAL A 19 -11.38 -2.10 3.30
CA VAL A 19 -11.88 -2.81 2.12
C VAL A 19 -12.91 -1.91 1.44
N ILE A 20 -12.85 -1.82 0.11
CA ILE A 20 -13.85 -1.11 -0.68
C ILE A 20 -14.54 -2.12 -1.61
N ASP A 21 -15.85 -2.25 -1.42
CA ASP A 21 -16.66 -3.23 -2.14
C ASP A 21 -16.95 -2.76 -3.57
N ASN A 22 -16.81 -3.68 -4.54
CA ASN A 22 -17.32 -3.55 -5.90
C ASN A 22 -16.86 -2.28 -6.68
N THR A 23 -15.58 -1.92 -6.58
CA THR A 23 -14.98 -0.85 -7.38
C THR A 23 -13.74 -1.36 -8.11
N LEU A 24 -13.51 -0.87 -9.33
CA LEU A 24 -12.24 -1.04 -10.06
C LEU A 24 -11.24 0.09 -9.80
N ASN A 25 -11.71 1.21 -9.23
CA ASN A 25 -10.93 2.39 -8.94
C ASN A 25 -11.14 2.76 -7.46
N PRO A 26 -10.53 2.03 -6.52
CA PRO A 26 -10.72 2.26 -5.10
C PRO A 26 -10.06 3.58 -4.69
N ASP A 27 -10.76 4.36 -3.86
CA ASP A 27 -10.23 5.58 -3.22
C ASP A 27 -10.20 5.38 -1.71
N PHE A 28 -9.00 5.16 -1.17
CA PHE A 28 -8.80 4.82 0.24
C PHE A 28 -8.70 6.08 1.11
N VAL A 29 -9.46 6.11 2.21
CA VAL A 29 -9.53 7.21 3.16
C VAL A 29 -8.53 7.03 4.31
N ARG A 30 -8.18 5.78 4.68
CA ARG A 30 -7.23 5.54 5.77
C ARG A 30 -5.85 6.11 5.41
N LYS A 31 -5.31 6.91 6.33
CA LYS A 31 -3.97 7.50 6.22
C LYS A 31 -2.97 6.73 7.09
N PHE A 32 -1.74 6.63 6.60
CA PHE A 32 -0.59 6.13 7.36
C PHE A 32 0.28 7.32 7.78
N ILE A 33 0.65 7.38 9.06
CA ILE A 33 1.54 8.42 9.60
C ILE A 33 2.93 7.79 9.74
N LEU A 34 3.92 8.33 9.04
CA LEU A 34 5.30 7.88 9.08
C LEU A 34 6.22 9.06 9.36
N ASP A 35 7.20 8.86 10.23
CA ASP A 35 8.29 9.81 10.42
C ASP A 35 9.28 9.71 9.26
N TYR A 36 9.73 10.87 8.77
CA TYR A 36 10.70 10.97 7.68
C TYR A 36 12.09 11.31 8.23
N PHE A 37 13.06 10.45 7.93
CA PHE A 37 14.47 10.62 8.29
C PHE A 37 15.28 10.78 6.99
N PHE A 38 15.83 11.97 6.75
CA PHE A 38 16.48 12.32 5.48
C PHE A 38 17.82 11.60 5.26
N GLU A 39 18.44 11.18 6.35
CA GLU A 39 19.69 10.43 6.40
C GLU A 39 19.49 8.92 6.15
N GLU A 40 18.26 8.42 6.18
CA GLU A 40 17.94 7.01 6.02
C GLU A 40 17.19 6.70 4.71
N ARG A 41 17.52 5.55 4.10
CA ARG A 41 16.72 5.01 3.01
C ARG A 41 15.57 4.18 3.55
N GLN A 42 14.43 4.82 3.75
CA GLN A 42 13.20 4.19 4.24
C GLN A 42 12.42 3.55 3.08
N ASN A 43 12.57 2.23 2.87
CA ASN A 43 11.88 1.51 1.79
C ASN A 43 10.43 1.17 2.17
N LEU A 44 9.50 1.42 1.25
CA LEU A 44 8.07 1.12 1.31
C LEU A 44 7.71 0.05 0.29
N ARG A 45 6.89 -0.91 0.71
CA ARG A 45 6.24 -1.89 -0.17
C ARG A 45 4.73 -1.79 0.00
N PHE A 46 4.01 -1.76 -1.10
CA PHE A 46 2.55 -1.78 -1.17
C PHE A 46 2.11 -3.06 -1.87
N ASP A 47 1.30 -3.88 -1.20
CA ASP A 47 0.66 -5.04 -1.80
C ASP A 47 -0.83 -4.77 -2.04
N LEU A 48 -1.35 -5.09 -3.23
CA LEU A 48 -2.77 -4.97 -3.56
C LEU A 48 -3.41 -6.36 -3.67
N TYR A 49 -4.56 -6.53 -3.01
CA TYR A 49 -5.35 -7.76 -3.04
C TYR A 49 -6.79 -7.49 -3.47
N ASP A 50 -7.36 -8.44 -4.23
CA ASP A 50 -8.80 -8.58 -4.38
C ASP A 50 -9.32 -9.54 -3.31
N LEU A 51 -10.20 -9.04 -2.46
CA LEU A 51 -10.79 -9.80 -1.37
C LEU A 51 -12.08 -10.46 -1.81
N ASP A 52 -12.08 -11.79 -1.73
CA ASP A 52 -13.25 -12.64 -2.00
C ASP A 52 -14.09 -12.95 -0.76
N SER A 53 -13.58 -12.62 0.43
CA SER A 53 -14.25 -12.92 1.70
C SER A 53 -13.85 -11.96 2.82
N LYS A 54 -14.54 -12.07 3.96
CA LYS A 54 -14.22 -11.32 5.19
C LYS A 54 -13.03 -11.90 5.98
N SER A 55 -12.35 -12.91 5.44
CA SER A 55 -11.18 -13.52 6.07
C SER A 55 -10.05 -12.49 6.19
N GLU A 56 -9.30 -12.52 7.29
CA GLU A 56 -8.09 -11.70 7.39
C GLU A 56 -6.87 -12.38 6.73
N ASN A 57 -6.97 -13.69 6.50
CA ASN A 57 -5.90 -14.46 5.87
C ASN A 57 -5.75 -14.10 4.38
N LEU A 58 -4.67 -13.39 4.06
CA LEU A 58 -4.29 -12.97 2.70
C LEU A 58 -4.08 -14.14 1.73
N SER A 59 -3.80 -15.35 2.22
CA SER A 59 -3.66 -16.53 1.34
C SER A 59 -4.99 -16.97 0.70
N LYS A 60 -6.13 -16.41 1.14
CA LYS A 60 -7.47 -16.70 0.62
C LYS A 60 -8.01 -15.62 -0.32
N HIS A 61 -7.13 -14.72 -0.75
CA HIS A 61 -7.46 -13.55 -1.55
C HIS A 61 -6.53 -13.48 -2.74
N ASP A 62 -7.03 -12.96 -3.85
CA ASP A 62 -6.26 -12.86 -5.08
C ASP A 62 -5.25 -11.70 -4.96
N PHE A 63 -3.98 -12.00 -5.17
CA PHE A 63 -2.93 -10.99 -5.21
C PHE A 63 -2.92 -10.32 -6.59
N LEU A 64 -3.13 -9.01 -6.62
CA LEU A 64 -3.21 -8.24 -7.87
C LEU A 64 -1.87 -7.64 -8.29
N GLY A 65 -0.95 -7.47 -7.35
CA GLY A 65 0.39 -6.96 -7.63
C GLY A 65 0.95 -6.12 -6.49
N GLN A 66 2.19 -5.67 -6.67
CA GLN A 66 2.91 -4.90 -5.67
C GLN A 66 3.64 -3.70 -6.27
N ALA A 67 3.82 -2.65 -5.48
CA ALA A 67 4.65 -1.50 -5.82
C ALA A 67 5.70 -1.26 -4.74
N PHE A 68 6.88 -0.80 -5.15
CA PHE A 68 7.97 -0.43 -4.27
C PHE A 68 8.38 1.01 -4.51
N CYS A 69 8.66 1.73 -3.44
CA CYS A 69 9.31 3.03 -3.48
C CYS A 69 10.01 3.29 -2.15
N THR A 70 10.65 4.44 -2.02
CA THR A 70 11.17 4.96 -0.76
C THR A 70 10.28 6.10 -0.27
N LEU A 71 10.27 6.35 1.04
CA LEU A 71 9.56 7.52 1.58
C LEU A 71 10.11 8.83 0.99
N GLY A 72 11.43 8.88 0.73
CA GLY A 72 12.07 10.00 0.04
C GLY A 72 11.55 10.23 -1.38
N GLU A 73 11.23 9.18 -2.15
CA GLU A 73 10.60 9.34 -3.48
C GLU A 73 9.20 9.93 -3.38
N VAL A 74 8.42 9.60 -2.35
CA VAL A 74 7.08 10.17 -2.13
C VAL A 74 7.20 11.65 -1.78
N VAL A 75 8.02 11.99 -0.79
CA VAL A 75 8.22 13.37 -0.31
C VAL A 75 8.84 14.26 -1.40
N GLY A 76 9.76 13.71 -2.21
CA GLY A 76 10.43 14.43 -3.30
C GLY A 76 9.64 14.48 -4.61
N SER A 77 8.48 13.82 -4.71
CA SER A 77 7.66 13.83 -5.92
C SER A 77 6.99 15.18 -6.16
N LEU A 78 6.84 15.54 -7.44
CA LEU A 78 6.19 16.80 -7.82
C LEU A 78 4.76 16.85 -7.29
N GLY A 79 4.45 17.85 -6.47
CA GLY A 79 3.12 18.00 -5.86
C GLY A 79 2.83 16.99 -4.74
N GLY A 80 3.84 16.26 -4.23
CA GLY A 80 3.66 15.25 -3.18
C GLY A 80 2.85 14.03 -3.61
N ARG A 81 2.77 13.77 -4.92
CA ARG A 81 2.04 12.66 -5.52
C ARG A 81 2.99 11.77 -6.31
N LEU A 82 3.03 10.49 -5.93
CA LEU A 82 3.75 9.45 -6.63
C LEU A 82 2.76 8.46 -7.27
N GLU A 83 2.96 8.17 -8.55
CA GLU A 83 2.23 7.12 -9.27
C GLU A 83 3.20 6.01 -9.68
N ARG A 84 2.80 4.76 -9.45
CA ARG A 84 3.59 3.58 -9.81
C ARG A 84 2.67 2.49 -10.35
N PRO A 85 3.05 1.80 -11.45
CA PRO A 85 2.37 0.59 -11.85
C PRO A 85 2.61 -0.51 -10.81
N LEU A 86 1.65 -1.43 -10.71
CA LEU A 86 1.84 -2.68 -9.97
C LEU A 86 2.72 -3.62 -10.81
N MET A 87 3.70 -4.25 -10.16
CA MET A 87 4.49 -5.36 -10.70
C MET A 87 3.83 -6.69 -10.39
#